data_AF-A0A1Y4JKD9-F1
#
_entry.id   AF-A0A1Y4JKD9-F1
#
_cell.length_a   1.000
_cell.length_b   1.000
_cell.length_c   1.000
_cell.angle_alpha   90.00
_cell.angle_beta   90.00
_cell.angle_gamma   90.00
#
_symmetry.space_group_name_H-M   'P 1'
#
loop_
_entity.id
_entity.type
_entity.pdbx_description
1 polymer ?
#
loop_
_entity_poly.entity_id
_entity_poly.type
_entity_poly.pdbx_seq_one_letter_code
_entity_poly.pdbx_strand_id
1 'polypeptide(L)'
;MENIAFFTSIIIIAFGVLQIILFFKVWGMTNDVRKIKNKTVNSFNEAHKQIILGNKDKAFEIYQRLYVEELIKISELKLDFEENYPKLVERYKYELSKLGEGYSIDFSEYNEIHKIRRITD
;
A
#
# COMPACT_ATOMS: atom_id res chain seq x y z
N MET A 1 -42.81 2.83 36.03
CA MET A 1 -42.03 1.82 35.28
C MET A 1 -42.27 1.91 33.77
N GLU A 2 -43.50 2.17 33.32
CA GLU A 2 -43.88 2.31 31.90
C GLU A 2 -43.11 3.39 31.13
N ASN A 3 -42.97 4.60 31.71
CA ASN A 3 -42.24 5.70 31.06
C ASN A 3 -40.74 5.41 30.83
N ILE A 4 -40.13 4.65 31.75
CA ILE A 4 -38.73 4.24 31.65
C ILE A 4 -38.57 3.20 30.54
N ALA A 5 -39.50 2.25 30.43
CA ALA A 5 -39.51 1.26 29.36
C ALA A 5 -39.70 1.91 27.98
N PHE A 6 -40.61 2.88 27.86
CA PHE A 6 -40.82 3.62 26.62
C PHE A 6 -39.57 4.41 26.19
N PHE A 7 -38.94 5.14 27.11
CA PHE A 7 -37.70 5.86 26.84
C PHE A 7 -36.55 4.93 26.42
N THR A 8 -36.41 3.79 27.11
CA THR A 8 -35.39 2.78 26.80
C THR A 8 -35.61 2.18 25.40
N SER A 9 -36.86 1.96 25.00
CA SER A 9 -37.18 1.43 23.66
C SER A 9 -36.74 2.38 22.53
N ILE A 10 -36.96 3.69 22.70
CA ILE A 10 -36.55 4.71 21.73
C ILE A 10 -35.02 4.74 21.60
N ILE A 11 -34.31 4.66 22.73
CA ILE A 11 -32.84 4.61 22.74
C ILE A 11 -32.35 3.38 21.98
N ILE A 12 -32.91 2.20 22.23
CA ILE A 12 -32.51 0.96 21.55
C ILE A 12 -32.73 1.07 20.03
N ILE A 13 -33.87 1.63 19.60
CA ILE A 13 -34.16 1.84 18.17
C ILE A 13 -33.16 2.83 17.56
N ALA A 14 -32.92 3.95 18.22
CA ALA A 14 -31.95 4.94 17.76
C ALA A 14 -30.53 4.37 17.68
N PHE A 15 -30.12 3.55 18.66
CA PHE A 15 -28.86 2.82 18.63
C PHE A 15 -28.82 1.83 17.45
N GLY A 16 -29.88 1.07 17.21
CA GLY A 16 -29.96 0.14 16.07
C GLY A 16 -29.80 0.85 14.72
N VAL A 17 -30.48 1.97 14.51
CA VAL A 17 -30.35 2.79 13.29
C VAL A 17 -28.93 3.36 13.16
N LEU A 18 -28.35 3.86 14.25
CA LEU A 18 -26.99 4.38 14.26
C LEU A 18 -25.96 3.30 13.91
N GLN A 19 -26.13 2.07 14.42
CA GLN A 19 -25.25 0.96 14.08
C GLN A 19 -25.31 0.62 12.58
N ILE A 20 -26.49 0.59 11.97
CA ILE A 20 -26.64 0.33 10.53
C ILE A 20 -25.88 1.38 9.70
N ILE A 21 -25.98 2.67 10.04
CA ILE A 21 -25.24 3.75 9.36
C ILE A 21 -23.73 3.57 9.52
N LEU A 22 -23.27 3.18 10.71
CA LEU A 22 -21.85 2.92 10.98
C LEU A 22 -21.32 1.73 10.15
N PHE A 23 -22.11 0.66 9.97
CA PHE A 23 -21.73 -0.46 9.11
C PHE A 23 -21.52 -0.04 7.65
N PHE A 24 -22.43 0.75 7.08
CA PHE A 24 -22.25 1.27 5.72
C PHE A 24 -21.02 2.16 5.59
N LYS A 25 -20.71 2.97 6.61
CA LYS A 25 -19.53 3.83 6.64
C LYS A 25 -18.22 3.03 6.64
N VAL A 26 -18.13 2.00 7.48
CA VAL A 26 -16.96 1.10 7.53
C VAL A 26 -16.82 0.30 6.23
N TRP A 27 -17.94 -0.10 5.62
CA TRP A 27 -17.93 -0.82 4.35
C TRP A 27 -17.41 0.04 3.20
N GLY A 28 -17.79 1.32 3.15
CA GLY A 28 -17.23 2.30 2.22
C GLY A 28 -15.71 2.46 2.36
N MET A 29 -15.23 2.64 3.60
CA MET A 29 -13.78 2.74 3.87
C MET A 29 -13.02 1.46 3.47
N THR A 30 -13.60 0.28 3.75
CA THR A 30 -12.99 -1.01 3.40
C THR A 30 -12.92 -1.21 1.88
N ASN A 31 -13.91 -0.73 1.14
CA ASN A 31 -13.90 -0.75 -0.33
C ASN A 31 -12.78 0.12 -0.92
N ASP A 32 -12.51 1.29 -0.33
CA ASP A 32 -11.43 2.17 -0.80
C ASP A 32 -10.04 1.58 -0.52
N VAL A 33 -9.84 0.93 0.63
CA VAL A 33 -8.61 0.15 0.90
C VAL A 33 -8.42 -0.96 -0.13
N ARG A 34 -9.51 -1.66 -0.51
CA ARG A 34 -9.46 -2.70 -1.56
C ARG A 34 -9.03 -2.14 -2.92
N LYS A 35 -9.50 -0.94 -3.29
CA LYS A 35 -9.09 -0.27 -4.54
C LYS A 35 -7.61 0.07 -4.55
N ILE A 36 -7.07 0.58 -3.44
CA ILE A 36 -5.65 0.91 -3.30
C ILE A 36 -4.80 -0.36 -3.46
N LYS A 37 -5.17 -1.45 -2.78
CA LYS A 37 -4.46 -2.74 -2.87
C LYS A 37 -4.44 -3.30 -4.29
N ASN A 38 -5.55 -3.20 -5.03
CA ASN A 38 -5.65 -3.72 -6.40
C ASN A 38 -4.72 -2.98 -7.38
N LYS A 39 -4.46 -1.68 -7.20
CA LYS A 39 -3.55 -0.93 -8.09
C LYS A 39 -2.12 -1.46 -8.01
N THR A 40 -1.59 -1.64 -6.80
CA THR A 40 -0.21 -2.14 -6.61
C THR A 40 -0.05 -3.59 -7.09
N VAL A 41 -1.03 -4.45 -6.81
CA VAL A 41 -0.99 -5.86 -7.26
C VAL A 41 -1.02 -5.97 -8.78
N ASN A 42 -1.79 -5.12 -9.46
CA ASN A 42 -1.85 -5.13 -10.93
C ASN A 42 -0.51 -4.75 -11.57
N SER A 43 0.25 -3.83 -10.99
CA SER A 43 1.55 -3.43 -11.54
C SER A 43 2.62 -4.52 -11.41
N PHE A 44 2.66 -5.25 -10.29
CA PHE A 44 3.53 -6.42 -10.14
C PHE A 44 3.16 -7.54 -11.11
N ASN A 45 1.86 -7.81 -11.27
CA ASN A 45 1.39 -8.76 -12.27
C ASN A 45 1.82 -8.37 -13.68
N GLU A 46 1.87 -7.08 -14.01
CA GLU A 46 2.34 -6.63 -15.32
C GLU A 46 3.82 -6.91 -15.50
N ALA A 47 4.67 -6.65 -14.50
CA ALA A 47 6.08 -7.06 -14.54
C ALA A 47 6.22 -8.58 -14.72
N HIS A 48 5.46 -9.38 -13.96
CA HIS A 48 5.48 -10.86 -14.09
C HIS A 48 5.06 -11.33 -15.48
N LYS A 49 4.06 -10.71 -16.11
CA LYS A 49 3.70 -11.02 -17.50
C LYS A 49 4.86 -10.73 -18.44
N GLN A 50 5.55 -9.59 -18.30
CA GLN A 50 6.70 -9.27 -19.14
C GLN A 50 7.84 -10.29 -18.96
N ILE A 51 8.06 -10.80 -17.75
CA ILE A 51 9.00 -11.90 -17.49
C ILE A 51 8.62 -13.15 -18.28
N ILE A 52 7.34 -13.55 -18.22
CA ILE A 52 6.83 -14.73 -18.93
C ILE A 52 6.95 -14.57 -20.45
N LEU A 53 6.74 -13.34 -20.95
CA LEU A 53 6.92 -12.99 -22.36
C LEU A 53 8.40 -12.92 -22.80
N GLY A 54 9.35 -13.06 -21.87
CA GLY A 54 10.79 -12.95 -22.14
C GLY A 54 11.32 -11.50 -22.19
N ASN A 55 10.46 -10.50 -21.98
CA ASN A 55 10.82 -9.09 -21.98
C ASN A 55 11.34 -8.63 -20.62
N LYS A 56 12.50 -9.17 -20.21
CA LYS A 56 13.08 -8.90 -18.88
C LYS A 56 13.43 -7.44 -18.64
N ASP A 57 13.88 -6.72 -19.68
CA ASP A 57 14.20 -5.29 -19.57
C ASP A 57 12.97 -4.45 -19.24
N LYS A 58 11.83 -4.74 -19.90
CA LYS A 58 10.56 -4.07 -19.57
C LYS A 58 10.06 -4.41 -18.17
N ALA A 59 10.23 -5.66 -17.74
CA ALA A 59 9.91 -6.06 -16.37
C ALA A 59 10.76 -5.29 -15.35
N PHE A 60 12.05 -5.12 -15.65
CA PHE A 60 12.96 -4.35 -14.82
C PHE A 60 12.57 -2.88 -14.72
N GLU A 61 12.25 -2.22 -15.83
CA GLU A 61 11.77 -0.84 -15.85
C GLU A 61 10.51 -0.65 -14.98
N ILE A 62 9.58 -1.62 -15.02
CA ILE A 62 8.39 -1.61 -14.17
C ILE A 62 8.78 -1.72 -12.70
N TYR A 63 9.68 -2.63 -12.32
CA TYR A 63 10.14 -2.76 -10.93
C TYR A 63 10.87 -1.51 -10.43
N GLN A 64 11.74 -0.91 -11.24
CA GLN A 64 12.41 0.34 -10.89
C GLN A 64 11.40 1.45 -10.60
N ARG A 65 10.40 1.62 -11.47
CA ARG A 65 9.35 2.61 -11.27
C ARG A 65 8.58 2.37 -9.98
N LEU A 66 8.14 1.13 -9.75
CA LEU A 66 7.38 0.78 -8.55
C LEU A 66 8.21 0.97 -7.27
N TYR A 67 9.50 0.63 -7.31
CA TYR A 67 10.41 0.86 -6.20
C TYR A 67 10.47 2.34 -5.83
N VAL A 68 10.68 3.21 -6.82
CA VAL A 68 10.75 4.67 -6.60
C VAL A 68 9.42 5.21 -6.08
N GLU A 69 8.28 4.77 -6.63
CA GLU A 69 6.96 5.19 -6.15
C GLU A 69 6.70 4.78 -4.70
N GLU A 70 7.06 3.55 -4.31
CA GLU A 70 6.94 3.08 -2.93
C GLU A 70 7.94 3.79 -2.00
N LEU A 71 9.17 4.03 -2.46
CA LEU A 71 10.21 4.77 -1.75
C LEU A 71 9.78 6.20 -1.40
N ILE A 72 9.21 6.92 -2.37
CA ILE A 72 8.69 8.28 -2.15
C ILE A 72 7.60 8.25 -1.07
N LYS A 73 6.63 7.34 -1.18
CA LYS A 73 5.53 7.22 -0.20
C LYS A 73 6.04 6.95 1.22
N ILE A 74 7.00 6.04 1.40
CA ILE A 74 7.55 5.78 2.74
C ILE A 74 8.39 6.96 3.25
N SER A 75 9.02 7.74 2.37
CA SER A 75 9.82 8.91 2.74
C SER A 75 8.97 10.10 3.20
N GLU A 76 7.73 10.20 2.70
CA GLU A 76 6.73 11.18 3.14
C GLU A 76 6.24 10.85 4.56
N LEU A 77 6.07 9.55 4.87
CA LEU A 77 5.64 9.03 6.17
C LEU A 77 6.83 8.92 7.14
N LYS A 78 7.38 10.07 7.55
CA LYS A 78 8.60 10.24 8.38
C LYS A 78 8.80 9.26 9.54
N LEU A 79 7.73 8.82 10.20
CA LEU A 79 7.83 8.07 11.47
C LEU A 79 8.28 6.62 11.31
N ASP A 80 8.13 6.02 10.12
CA ASP A 80 8.32 4.57 9.93
C ASP A 80 9.31 4.22 8.81
N PHE A 81 10.13 5.17 8.35
CA PHE A 81 11.05 4.91 7.23
C PHE A 81 12.10 3.84 7.57
N GLU A 82 12.75 3.93 8.73
CA GLU A 82 13.76 2.97 9.17
C GLU A 82 13.21 1.55 9.30
N GLU A 83 11.92 1.40 9.63
CA GLU A 83 11.26 0.10 9.73
C GLU A 83 10.82 -0.44 8.36
N ASN A 84 10.29 0.44 7.50
CA ASN A 84 9.71 0.04 6.21
C ASN A 84 10.72 -0.05 5.08
N TYR A 85 11.81 0.71 5.14
CA TYR A 85 12.85 0.73 4.11
C TYR A 85 13.52 -0.65 3.93
N PRO A 86 13.95 -1.36 5.00
CA PRO A 86 14.52 -2.70 4.85
C PRO A 86 13.53 -3.69 4.22
N LYS A 87 12.26 -3.64 4.63
CA LYS A 87 11.18 -4.50 4.09
C LYS A 87 10.95 -4.21 2.59
N LEU A 88 10.99 -2.94 2.20
CA LEU A 88 10.92 -2.51 0.81
C LEU A 88 12.08 -3.11 0.01
N VAL A 89 13.31 -2.90 0.47
CA VAL A 89 14.52 -3.40 -0.21
C VAL A 89 14.50 -4.92 -0.36
N GLU A 90 14.15 -5.67 0.69
CA GLU A 90 14.06 -7.13 0.64
C GLU A 90 13.06 -7.60 -0.43
N ARG A 91 11.89 -6.98 -0.48
CA ARG A 91 10.86 -7.28 -1.47
C ARG A 91 11.35 -7.07 -2.90
N TYR A 92 12.00 -5.94 -3.19
CA TYR A 92 12.50 -5.66 -4.54
C TYR A 92 13.71 -6.53 -4.90
N LYS A 93 14.60 -6.86 -3.95
CA LYS A 93 15.66 -7.85 -4.19
C LYS A 93 15.09 -9.20 -4.61
N TYR A 94 14.05 -9.66 -3.93
CA TYR A 94 13.37 -10.91 -4.28
C TYR A 94 12.76 -10.85 -5.69
N GLU A 95 12.07 -9.76 -6.04
CA GLU A 95 11.43 -9.64 -7.35
C GLU A 95 12.44 -9.51 -8.51
N LEU A 96 13.54 -8.79 -8.29
CA LEU A 96 14.64 -8.69 -9.26
C LEU A 96 15.38 -10.02 -9.46
N SER A 97 15.48 -10.85 -8.41
CA SER A 97 16.11 -12.18 -8.52
C SER A 97 15.44 -13.08 -9.58
N LYS A 98 14.15 -12.83 -9.89
CA LYS A 98 13.39 -13.57 -10.91
C LYS A 98 13.81 -13.22 -12.34
N LEU A 99 14.52 -12.10 -12.55
CA LEU A 99 15.01 -11.66 -13.86
C LEU A 99 16.35 -12.33 -14.22
N GLY A 100 17.12 -12.78 -13.24
CA GLY A 100 18.45 -13.35 -13.40
C GLY A 100 19.59 -12.35 -13.15
N GLU A 101 20.82 -12.75 -13.43
CA GLU A 101 21.99 -11.89 -13.25
C GLU A 101 21.99 -10.72 -14.26
N GLY A 102 22.25 -9.51 -13.77
CA GLY A 102 22.30 -8.28 -14.59
C GLY A 102 21.26 -7.21 -14.23
N TYR A 103 20.25 -7.54 -13.42
CA TYR A 103 19.20 -6.61 -13.01
C TYR A 103 19.32 -6.24 -11.53
N SER A 104 19.93 -5.10 -11.24
CA SER A 104 20.12 -4.61 -9.87
C SER A 104 19.76 -3.14 -9.72
N ILE A 105 19.28 -2.79 -8.52
CA ILE A 105 19.04 -1.41 -8.09
C ILE A 105 20.06 -1.12 -6.99
N ASP A 106 20.66 0.08 -7.01
CA ASP A 106 21.47 0.55 -5.89
C ASP A 106 20.58 1.03 -4.75
N PHE A 107 20.28 0.10 -3.83
CA PHE A 107 19.50 0.40 -2.63
C PHE A 107 20.31 1.16 -1.56
N SER A 108 21.59 1.46 -1.77
CA SER A 108 22.38 2.24 -0.80
C SER A 108 22.29 3.74 -1.04
N GLU A 109 21.97 4.14 -2.28
CA GLU A 109 21.85 5.54 -2.69
C GLU A 109 20.71 6.29 -1.96
N TYR A 110 19.61 5.60 -1.65
CA TYR A 110 18.40 6.17 -1.06
C TYR A 110 18.04 5.61 0.31
N ASN A 111 19.02 5.09 1.04
CA ASN A 111 18.82 4.46 2.36
C ASN A 111 18.45 5.43 3.49
N GLU A 112 18.40 6.75 3.23
CA GLU A 112 18.19 7.78 4.24
C GLU A 112 17.24 8.85 3.68
N ILE A 113 16.25 9.28 4.49
CA ILE A 113 15.21 10.22 4.07
C ILE A 113 15.79 11.51 3.46
N HIS A 114 16.89 12.04 4.01
CA HIS A 114 17.48 13.29 3.54
C HIS A 114 18.17 13.14 2.17
N LYS A 115 18.57 11.92 1.76
CA LYS A 115 19.12 11.68 0.42
C LYS A 115 18.01 11.79 -0.62
N ILE A 116 16.81 11.32 -0.29
CA ILE A 116 15.62 11.40 -1.13
C ILE A 116 15.14 12.86 -1.24
N ARG A 117 15.03 13.56 -0.10
CA ARG A 117 14.54 14.96 -0.08
C ARG A 117 15.37 15.94 -0.89
N ARG A 118 16.69 15.75 -0.97
CA ARG A 118 17.58 16.58 -1.80
C ARG A 118 17.19 16.62 -3.28
N ILE A 119 16.38 15.66 -3.74
CA ILE A 119 15.97 15.51 -5.14
C ILE A 119 14.50 15.94 -5.34
N THR A 120 13.66 15.79 -4.32
CA THR A 120 12.21 16.06 -4.40
C THR A 120 11.79 17.45 -3.91
N ASP A 121 12.63 18.15 -3.13
CA ASP A 121 12.42 19.53 -2.66
C ASP A 121 13.06 20.57 -3.61
#